data_AF-A0A8G0L4S1-F1
#
_entry.id   AF-A0A8G0L4S1-F1
#
_cell.length_a   1.000
_cell.length_b   1.000
_cell.length_c   1.000
_cell.angle_alpha   90.00
_cell.angle_beta   90.00
_cell.angle_gamma   90.00
#
_symmetry.space_group_name_H-M   'P 1'
#
loop_
_entity.id
_entity.type
_entity.pdbx_description
1 polymer ?
#
loop_
_entity_poly.entity_id
_entity_poly.type
_entity_poly.pdbx_seq_one_letter_code
_entity_poly.pdbx_strand_id
1 'polypeptide(L)'
;MRASYIFAQLCVLKHEMLGKEVAIIRGPSTISLDTDLPATKAMTIEEIKDTVQDFVRAAKNAAEAGFDGVELLGATGDLIDAFTQLKGNAALQFTDAIKRADDLKIAYIHLTEPRIAESNGIRENEWLDFACTAFRGPILVQSGYDSKLARKRVDERHPDKDIVVMFGRYFTSNPDLVFRIQHDLEFTPYSQQDLFATKSFKGYTDYAFSKEYLGSLNMLTQLLC
;
A
#
# COMPACT_ATOMS: atom_id res chain seq x y z
N MET A 1 -13.77 23.01 3.08
CA MET A 1 -12.94 21.86 3.54
C MET A 1 -12.83 20.89 2.37
N ARG A 2 -11.63 20.39 2.02
CA ARG A 2 -11.50 19.31 1.01
C ARG A 2 -12.11 18.03 1.60
N ALA A 3 -12.84 17.27 0.78
CA ALA A 3 -13.55 16.08 1.24
C ALA A 3 -12.66 14.82 1.30
N SER A 4 -11.58 14.77 0.51
CA SER A 4 -10.68 13.61 0.40
C SER A 4 -9.26 14.05 0.01
N TYR A 5 -8.31 13.11 0.16
CA TYR A 5 -6.91 13.26 -0.26
C TYR A 5 -6.51 12.07 -1.14
N ILE A 6 -5.56 12.27 -2.07
CA ILE A 6 -5.03 11.23 -2.95
C ILE A 6 -3.51 11.35 -3.10
N PHE A 7 -2.82 10.21 -2.99
CA PHE A 7 -1.37 10.09 -3.13
C PHE A 7 -1.02 9.24 -4.35
N ALA A 8 0.01 9.63 -5.09
CA ALA A 8 0.51 8.83 -6.21
C ALA A 8 1.56 7.83 -5.71
N GLN A 9 1.32 6.54 -5.89
CA GLN A 9 2.33 5.53 -5.62
C GLN A 9 3.34 5.45 -6.78
N LEU A 10 4.61 5.73 -6.49
CA LEU A 10 5.71 5.70 -7.45
C LEU A 10 6.45 4.37 -7.32
N CYS A 11 6.65 3.66 -8.44
CA CYS A 11 7.32 2.37 -8.45
C CYS A 11 8.21 2.19 -9.67
N VAL A 12 9.19 1.30 -9.54
CA VAL A 12 9.88 0.66 -10.67
C VAL A 12 9.54 -0.83 -10.60
N LEU A 13 8.83 -1.31 -11.62
CA LEU A 13 8.25 -2.64 -11.61
C LEU A 13 9.31 -3.73 -11.44
N LYS A 14 8.93 -4.75 -10.67
CA LYS A 14 9.72 -5.97 -10.50
C LYS A 14 9.90 -6.69 -11.84
N HIS A 15 11.04 -7.33 -11.97
CA HIS A 15 11.42 -8.25 -13.04
C HIS A 15 10.30 -9.16 -13.58
N GLU A 16 9.52 -9.79 -12.69
CA GLU A 16 8.46 -10.76 -13.06
C GLU A 16 7.23 -10.11 -13.71
N MET A 17 7.04 -8.80 -13.53
CA MET A 17 5.93 -8.03 -14.09
C MET A 17 6.26 -7.42 -15.45
N LEU A 18 7.54 -7.40 -15.80
CA LEU A 18 8.06 -6.94 -17.08
C LEU A 18 7.98 -8.12 -18.03
N GLY A 19 7.01 -8.11 -18.96
CA GLY A 19 6.84 -9.19 -19.94
C GLY A 19 8.11 -9.46 -20.75
N LYS A 20 8.10 -10.53 -21.56
CA LYS A 20 9.26 -10.97 -22.37
C LYS A 20 9.86 -9.92 -23.31
N GLU A 21 9.18 -8.80 -23.50
CA GLU A 21 9.61 -7.66 -24.33
C GLU A 21 10.66 -6.77 -23.65
N VAL A 22 10.87 -6.89 -22.33
CA VAL A 22 11.89 -6.12 -21.63
C VAL A 22 13.23 -6.84 -21.70
N ALA A 23 14.11 -6.30 -22.55
CA ALA A 23 15.37 -6.94 -22.91
C ALA A 23 16.43 -6.98 -21.80
N ILE A 24 16.39 -6.05 -20.84
CA ILE A 24 17.34 -5.99 -19.72
C ILE A 24 16.61 -5.53 -18.47
N ILE A 25 16.75 -6.29 -17.40
CA ILE A 25 16.18 -5.95 -16.11
C ILE A 25 17.33 -5.58 -15.16
N ARG A 26 17.20 -4.46 -14.48
CA ARG A 26 18.23 -3.87 -13.64
C ARG A 26 17.91 -4.05 -12.16
N GLY A 27 18.93 -4.22 -11.33
CA GLY A 27 18.78 -4.37 -9.88
C GLY A 27 20.10 -4.17 -9.13
N PRO A 28 20.12 -4.39 -7.81
CA PRO A 28 21.33 -4.20 -6.99
C PRO A 28 22.48 -5.13 -7.39
N SER A 29 22.17 -6.31 -7.91
CA SER A 29 23.13 -7.34 -8.27
C SER A 29 22.62 -8.18 -9.44
N THR A 30 23.55 -8.88 -10.10
CA THR A 30 23.21 -9.89 -11.10
C THR A 30 22.70 -11.14 -10.40
N ILE A 31 21.40 -11.40 -10.53
CA ILE A 31 20.73 -12.57 -9.96
C ILE A 31 20.08 -13.34 -11.11
N SER A 32 20.46 -14.61 -11.26
CA SER A 32 19.69 -15.54 -12.07
C SER A 32 18.47 -15.94 -11.25
N LEU A 33 17.28 -15.58 -11.72
CA LEU A 33 16.04 -16.04 -11.13
C LEU A 33 15.75 -17.45 -11.66
N ASP A 34 15.10 -18.28 -10.85
CA ASP A 34 14.74 -19.67 -11.18
C ASP A 34 13.52 -19.72 -12.12
N THR A 35 13.57 -18.91 -13.17
CA THR A 35 12.49 -18.59 -14.12
C THR A 35 13.06 -18.45 -15.52
N ASP A 36 12.26 -18.65 -16.57
CA ASP A 36 12.65 -18.46 -17.99
C ASP A 36 12.94 -16.99 -18.39
N LEU A 37 13.05 -16.10 -17.42
CA LEU A 37 13.25 -14.67 -17.61
C LEU A 37 14.75 -14.33 -17.57
N PRO A 38 15.19 -13.28 -18.29
CA PRO A 38 16.60 -12.91 -18.37
C PRO A 38 17.14 -12.48 -17.01
N ALA A 39 18.32 -12.98 -16.63
CA ALA A 39 18.98 -12.60 -15.38
C ALA A 39 19.08 -11.07 -15.23
N THR A 40 18.90 -10.58 -14.00
CA THR A 40 19.06 -9.15 -13.71
C THR A 40 20.50 -8.74 -13.97
N LYS A 41 20.73 -7.49 -14.38
CA LYS A 41 22.07 -6.89 -14.41
C LYS A 41 22.20 -5.90 -13.27
N ALA A 42 23.33 -5.96 -12.57
CA ALA A 42 23.69 -4.95 -11.59
C ALA A 42 23.63 -3.54 -12.20
N MET A 43 23.06 -2.60 -11.45
CA MET A 43 23.06 -1.18 -11.80
C MET A 43 24.43 -0.58 -11.56
N THR A 44 24.87 0.31 -12.44
CA THR A 44 26.01 1.20 -12.16
C THR A 44 25.60 2.30 -11.18
N ILE A 45 26.60 2.96 -10.59
CA ILE A 45 26.35 4.12 -9.70
C ILE A 45 25.63 5.23 -10.47
N GLU A 46 25.97 5.43 -11.74
CA GLU A 46 25.31 6.38 -12.63
C GLU A 46 23.85 6.01 -12.86
N GLU A 47 23.55 4.74 -13.19
CA GLU A 47 22.17 4.26 -13.35
C GLU A 47 21.34 4.43 -12.07
N ILE A 48 21.95 4.25 -10.89
CA ILE A 48 21.28 4.51 -9.60
C ILE A 48 20.96 6.01 -9.46
N LYS A 49 21.90 6.89 -9.78
CA LYS A 49 21.68 8.35 -9.70
C LYS A 49 20.59 8.80 -10.67
N ASP A 50 20.59 8.27 -11.89
CA ASP A 50 19.57 8.57 -12.89
C ASP A 50 18.19 8.09 -12.42
N THR A 51 18.12 6.89 -11.85
CA THR A 51 16.86 6.36 -11.27
C THR A 51 16.32 7.25 -10.14
N VAL A 52 17.21 7.78 -9.29
CA VAL A 52 16.80 8.77 -8.27
C VAL A 52 16.21 10.02 -8.92
N GLN A 53 16.81 10.51 -10.02
CA GLN A 53 16.26 11.66 -10.76
C GLN A 53 14.91 11.34 -11.42
N ASP A 54 14.69 10.09 -11.85
CA ASP A 54 13.41 9.64 -12.38
C ASP A 54 12.31 9.69 -11.31
N PHE A 55 12.59 9.23 -10.08
CA PHE A 55 11.65 9.39 -8.95
C PHE A 55 11.38 10.86 -8.63
N VAL A 56 12.41 11.72 -8.63
CA VAL A 56 12.24 13.18 -8.42
C VAL A 56 11.34 13.78 -9.49
N ARG A 57 11.55 13.44 -10.77
CA ARG A 57 10.72 13.92 -11.87
C ARG A 57 9.29 13.40 -11.76
N ALA A 58 9.09 12.12 -11.44
CA ALA A 58 7.77 11.55 -11.23
C ALA A 58 7.02 12.22 -10.06
N ALA A 59 7.72 12.54 -8.96
CA ALA A 59 7.14 13.26 -7.84
C ALA A 59 6.73 14.69 -8.20
N LYS A 60 7.55 15.41 -8.98
CA LYS A 60 7.19 16.74 -9.50
C LYS A 60 5.96 16.68 -10.41
N ASN A 61 5.91 15.70 -11.31
CA ASN A 61 4.76 15.50 -12.19
C ASN A 61 3.47 15.20 -11.39
N ALA A 62 3.57 14.39 -10.32
CA ALA A 62 2.43 14.11 -9.45
C ALA A 62 1.93 15.38 -8.73
N ALA A 63 2.85 16.21 -8.23
CA ALA A 63 2.50 17.49 -7.62
C ALA A 63 1.84 18.45 -8.62
N GLU A 64 2.38 18.56 -9.84
CA GLU A 64 1.79 19.35 -10.94
C GLU A 64 0.40 18.84 -11.35
N ALA A 65 0.16 17.53 -11.28
CA ALA A 65 -1.14 16.91 -11.52
C ALA A 65 -2.14 17.09 -10.36
N GLY A 66 -1.72 17.67 -9.23
CA GLY A 66 -2.58 17.99 -8.10
C GLY A 66 -2.75 16.88 -7.06
N PHE A 67 -1.90 15.85 -7.07
CA PHE A 67 -1.85 14.88 -5.97
C PHE A 67 -1.43 15.57 -4.66
N ASP A 68 -1.98 15.12 -3.53
CA ASP A 68 -1.67 15.66 -2.21
C ASP A 68 -0.29 15.21 -1.69
N GLY A 69 0.25 14.15 -2.28
CA GLY A 69 1.61 13.68 -2.04
C GLY A 69 1.97 12.46 -2.88
N VAL A 70 3.12 11.88 -2.59
CA VAL A 70 3.60 10.66 -3.24
C VAL A 70 3.96 9.61 -2.19
N GLU A 71 3.74 8.35 -2.53
CA GLU A 71 4.20 7.18 -1.77
C GLU A 71 5.26 6.46 -2.60
N LEU A 72 6.45 6.22 -2.05
CA LEU A 72 7.45 5.39 -2.72
C LEU A 72 7.14 3.94 -2.43
N LEU A 73 6.88 3.13 -3.46
CA LEU A 73 6.77 1.69 -3.29
C LEU A 73 8.16 1.14 -2.95
N GLY A 74 8.25 0.48 -1.79
CA GLY A 74 9.45 -0.21 -1.31
C GLY A 74 9.10 -1.62 -0.84
N ALA A 75 8.23 -2.31 -1.58
CA ALA A 75 7.64 -3.58 -1.19
C ALA A 75 7.33 -4.45 -2.41
N THR A 76 6.95 -5.71 -2.17
CA THR A 76 6.49 -6.66 -3.21
C THR A 76 7.53 -6.95 -4.30
N GLY A 77 8.80 -6.79 -3.98
CA GLY A 77 9.95 -7.03 -4.83
C GLY A 77 10.18 -5.96 -5.91
N ASP A 78 9.63 -4.75 -5.75
CA ASP A 78 10.02 -3.61 -6.58
C ASP A 78 11.54 -3.31 -6.46
N LEU A 79 12.06 -2.39 -7.26
CA LEU A 79 13.47 -2.03 -7.24
C LEU A 79 13.99 -1.61 -5.85
N ILE A 80 13.28 -0.74 -5.13
CA ILE A 80 13.65 -0.30 -3.78
C ILE A 80 13.70 -1.51 -2.85
N ASP A 81 12.66 -2.35 -2.86
CA ASP A 81 12.62 -3.58 -2.08
C ASP A 81 13.83 -4.48 -2.38
N ALA A 82 14.18 -4.65 -3.66
CA ALA A 82 15.34 -5.44 -4.08
C ALA A 82 16.66 -4.90 -3.50
N PHE A 83 16.86 -3.58 -3.44
CA PHE A 83 18.02 -2.96 -2.78
C PHE A 83 17.99 -3.13 -1.25
N THR A 84 16.79 -3.20 -0.66
CA THR A 84 16.60 -3.36 0.78
C THR A 84 16.50 -4.79 1.25
N GLN A 85 16.54 -5.81 0.39
CA GLN A 85 16.53 -7.20 0.80
C GLN A 85 17.96 -7.76 0.85
N LEU A 86 18.46 -8.03 2.05
CA LEU A 86 19.71 -8.77 2.25
C LEU A 86 19.37 -10.15 2.82
N LYS A 87 20.14 -11.18 2.45
CA LYS A 87 20.02 -12.51 3.05
C LYS A 87 20.30 -12.40 4.57
N GLY A 88 19.28 -12.49 5.42
CA GLY A 88 19.46 -12.33 6.87
C GLY A 88 18.16 -12.07 7.66
N ASN A 89 18.29 -11.35 8.78
CA ASN A 89 17.17 -11.01 9.68
C ASN A 89 16.40 -9.77 9.16
N ALA A 90 15.22 -10.01 8.59
CA ALA A 90 14.36 -8.98 8.01
C ALA A 90 14.00 -7.85 9.01
N ALA A 91 13.71 -8.17 10.28
CA ALA A 91 13.31 -7.17 11.26
C ALA A 91 14.43 -6.16 11.55
N LEU A 92 15.68 -6.63 11.67
CA LEU A 92 16.84 -5.76 11.87
C LEU A 92 17.05 -4.84 10.65
N GLN A 93 16.87 -5.39 9.45
CA GLN A 93 17.04 -4.68 8.21
C GLN A 93 15.98 -3.58 8.01
N PHE A 94 14.70 -3.91 8.18
CA PHE A 94 13.64 -2.93 8.08
C PHE A 94 13.74 -1.86 9.18
N THR A 95 14.28 -2.20 10.35
CA THR A 95 14.52 -1.20 11.41
C THR A 95 15.49 -0.11 10.97
N ASP A 96 16.58 -0.42 10.25
CA ASP A 96 17.53 0.60 9.77
C ASP A 96 16.87 1.51 8.72
N ALA A 97 16.14 0.93 7.77
CA ALA A 97 15.41 1.69 6.75
C ALA A 97 14.36 2.62 7.38
N ILE A 98 13.61 2.13 8.37
CA ILE A 98 12.59 2.91 9.09
C ILE A 98 13.24 4.07 9.87
N LYS A 99 14.38 3.85 10.55
CA LYS A 99 15.09 4.92 11.26
C LYS A 99 15.58 6.00 10.30
N ARG A 100 16.11 5.63 9.14
CA ARG A 100 16.52 6.59 8.12
C ARG A 100 15.33 7.38 7.56
N ALA A 101 14.20 6.71 7.34
CA ALA A 101 12.95 7.35 6.94
C ALA A 101 12.48 8.35 8.01
N ASP A 102 12.59 7.99 9.29
CA ASP A 102 12.28 8.85 10.42
C ASP A 102 13.21 10.08 10.51
N ASP A 103 14.53 9.91 10.28
CA ASP A 103 15.51 11.00 10.22
C ASP A 103 15.22 11.98 9.07
N LEU A 104 14.70 11.47 7.94
CA LEU A 104 14.24 12.26 6.79
C LEU A 104 12.91 12.97 7.05
N LYS A 105 12.22 12.67 8.16
CA LYS A 105 10.93 13.24 8.56
C LYS A 105 9.86 13.07 7.49
N ILE A 106 9.79 11.88 6.88
CA ILE A 106 8.71 11.56 5.94
C ILE A 106 7.36 11.55 6.66
N ALA A 107 6.28 11.76 5.90
CA ALA A 107 4.94 11.94 6.46
C ALA A 107 4.39 10.69 7.15
N TYR A 108 4.70 9.50 6.64
CA TYR A 108 4.28 8.21 7.20
C TYR A 108 5.15 7.08 6.66
N ILE A 109 5.06 5.90 7.28
CA ILE A 109 5.45 4.62 6.67
C ILE A 109 4.20 3.76 6.44
N HIS A 110 4.18 3.00 5.35
CA HIS A 110 3.09 2.08 5.02
C HIS A 110 3.63 0.66 4.94
N LEU A 111 3.11 -0.22 5.79
CA LEU A 111 3.61 -1.56 5.98
C LEU A 111 2.54 -2.62 5.70
N THR A 112 2.96 -3.71 5.07
CA THR A 112 2.13 -4.90 4.89
C THR A 112 2.39 -5.87 6.02
N GLU A 113 1.37 -6.14 6.83
CA GLU A 113 1.46 -7.14 7.87
C GLU A 113 1.36 -8.56 7.29
N PRO A 114 1.95 -9.58 7.94
CA PRO A 114 1.74 -10.98 7.58
C PRO A 114 0.23 -11.28 7.49
N ARG A 115 -0.22 -12.03 6.48
CA ARG A 115 -1.65 -12.22 6.19
C ARG A 115 -2.43 -12.72 7.40
N ILE A 116 -3.13 -11.80 8.06
CA ILE A 116 -3.84 -12.05 9.31
C ILE A 116 -5.03 -13.01 9.08
N ALA A 117 -5.68 -12.93 7.90
CA ALA A 117 -6.89 -13.68 7.60
C ALA A 117 -6.70 -15.17 7.19
N GLU A 118 -5.50 -15.59 6.81
CA GLU A 118 -5.22 -16.97 6.33
C GLU A 118 -4.42 -17.81 7.34
N SER A 119 -3.94 -17.21 8.43
CA SER A 119 -3.30 -17.93 9.52
C SER A 119 -4.35 -18.35 10.56
N ASN A 120 -4.33 -19.61 10.99
CA ASN A 120 -5.22 -20.18 12.01
C ASN A 120 -4.98 -19.57 13.41
N GLY A 121 -5.30 -18.29 13.56
CA GLY A 121 -5.04 -17.51 14.77
C GLY A 121 -3.89 -16.54 14.59
N ILE A 122 -4.12 -15.33 15.10
CA ILE A 122 -3.11 -14.28 15.23
C ILE A 122 -1.91 -14.88 16.00
N ARG A 123 -0.78 -15.03 15.33
CA ARG A 123 0.49 -15.19 16.05
C ARG A 123 0.86 -13.81 16.59
N GLU A 124 0.67 -13.59 17.89
CA GLU A 124 0.96 -12.32 18.58
C GLU A 124 2.39 -11.80 18.33
N ASN A 125 3.30 -12.68 17.90
CA ASN A 125 4.71 -12.42 17.65
C ASN A 125 5.04 -11.98 16.21
N GLU A 126 4.05 -11.83 15.32
CA GLU A 126 4.25 -11.50 13.90
C GLU A 126 3.85 -10.06 13.54
N TRP A 127 3.41 -9.26 14.51
CA TRP A 127 3.06 -7.86 14.31
C TRP A 127 4.31 -6.98 14.19
N LEU A 128 4.21 -5.91 13.40
CA LEU A 128 5.31 -5.01 13.08
C LEU A 128 5.61 -4.02 14.23
N ASP A 129 5.57 -4.47 15.48
CA ASP A 129 5.78 -3.66 16.68
C ASP A 129 7.15 -2.98 16.71
N PHE A 130 8.16 -3.62 16.08
CA PHE A 130 9.49 -3.01 15.93
C PHE A 130 9.41 -1.69 15.14
N ALA A 131 8.50 -1.58 14.17
CA ALA A 131 8.28 -0.35 13.41
C ALA A 131 7.65 0.74 14.29
N CYS A 132 6.74 0.36 15.19
CA CYS A 132 6.17 1.29 16.18
C CYS A 132 7.25 1.85 17.11
N THR A 133 8.27 1.06 17.44
CA THR A 133 9.43 1.54 18.20
C THR A 133 10.36 2.43 17.36
N ALA A 134 10.57 2.08 16.09
CA ALA A 134 11.57 2.70 15.23
C ALA A 134 11.11 3.98 14.53
N PHE A 135 9.81 4.16 14.30
CA PHE A 135 9.22 5.32 13.62
C PHE A 135 8.41 6.18 14.60
N ARG A 136 8.63 7.51 14.55
CA ARG A 136 7.90 8.45 15.41
C ARG A 136 6.58 8.92 14.81
N GLY A 137 6.49 8.97 13.48
CA GLY A 137 5.30 9.46 12.78
C GLY A 137 4.18 8.42 12.62
N PRO A 138 3.14 8.76 11.83
CA PRO A 138 2.04 7.86 11.50
C PRO A 138 2.47 6.57 10.80
N ILE A 139 1.82 5.46 11.15
CA ILE A 139 2.09 4.13 10.57
C ILE A 139 0.79 3.62 9.94
N LEU A 140 0.85 3.45 8.61
CA LEU A 140 -0.21 2.81 7.84
C LEU A 140 0.04 1.30 7.82
N VAL A 141 -0.98 0.50 8.11
CA VAL A 141 -0.92 -0.96 8.07
C VAL A 141 -1.99 -1.53 7.16
N GLN A 142 -1.63 -2.55 6.39
CA GLN A 142 -2.56 -3.32 5.57
C GLN A 142 -2.36 -4.83 5.80
N SER A 143 -3.32 -5.63 5.30
CA SER A 143 -3.30 -7.09 5.12
C SER A 143 -4.46 -7.82 5.83
N GLY A 144 -5.60 -7.93 5.13
CA GLY A 144 -6.69 -8.82 5.54
C GLY A 144 -7.62 -8.27 6.63
N TYR A 145 -7.63 -6.96 6.84
CA TYR A 145 -8.52 -6.31 7.79
C TYR A 145 -10.00 -6.38 7.39
N ASP A 146 -10.84 -6.65 8.40
CA ASP A 146 -12.25 -6.29 8.43
C ASP A 146 -12.47 -5.11 9.41
N SER A 147 -13.70 -4.60 9.52
CA SER A 147 -14.02 -3.50 10.44
C SER A 147 -13.63 -3.77 11.89
N LYS A 148 -13.86 -4.99 12.39
CA LYS A 148 -13.64 -5.32 13.81
C LYS A 148 -12.16 -5.40 14.13
N LEU A 149 -11.39 -6.08 13.28
CA LEU A 149 -9.96 -6.18 13.41
C LEU A 149 -9.28 -4.82 13.24
N ALA A 150 -9.78 -3.97 12.35
CA ALA A 150 -9.26 -2.62 12.17
C ALA A 150 -9.44 -1.76 13.42
N ARG A 151 -10.64 -1.76 14.03
CA ARG A 151 -10.90 -1.08 15.32
C ARG A 151 -9.97 -1.61 16.41
N LYS A 152 -9.89 -2.94 16.56
CA LYS A 152 -8.99 -3.57 17.53
C LYS A 152 -7.54 -3.11 17.36
N ARG A 153 -7.06 -3.05 16.11
CA ARG A 153 -5.67 -2.66 15.82
C ARG A 153 -5.36 -1.22 16.20
N VAL A 154 -6.31 -0.30 15.96
CA VAL A 154 -6.16 1.13 16.24
C VAL A 154 -6.37 1.44 17.73
N ASP A 155 -7.38 0.83 18.35
CA ASP A 155 -7.82 1.18 19.71
C ASP A 155 -7.05 0.42 20.80
N GLU A 156 -6.63 -0.83 20.57
CA GLU A 156 -6.09 -1.69 21.63
C GLU A 156 -4.56 -1.85 21.59
N ARG A 157 -3.92 -1.81 20.41
CA ARG A 157 -2.48 -2.12 20.25
C ARG A 157 -1.67 -0.89 19.84
N HIS A 158 -0.77 -0.45 20.73
CA HIS A 158 -0.03 0.83 20.62
C HIS A 158 -0.96 2.04 20.55
N PRO A 159 -1.85 2.24 21.55
CA PRO A 159 -2.80 3.37 21.56
C PRO A 159 -2.11 4.74 21.63
N ASP A 160 -0.81 4.78 21.92
CA ASP A 160 0.05 5.95 21.88
C ASP A 160 0.57 6.29 20.46
N LYS A 161 0.27 5.47 19.46
CA LYS A 161 0.72 5.63 18.08
C LYS A 161 -0.43 6.00 17.14
N ASP A 162 -0.12 6.85 16.18
CA ASP A 162 -1.01 7.17 15.06
C ASP A 162 -1.02 6.01 14.05
N ILE A 163 -1.90 5.03 14.28
CA ILE A 163 -2.08 3.88 13.39
C ILE A 163 -3.27 4.11 12.45
N VAL A 164 -3.04 3.88 11.15
CA VAL A 164 -4.08 3.94 10.12
C VAL A 164 -4.19 2.60 9.42
N VAL A 165 -5.40 2.05 9.31
CA VAL A 165 -5.63 0.77 8.61
C VAL A 165 -6.04 1.03 7.16
N MET A 166 -5.31 0.41 6.23
CA MET A 166 -5.51 0.54 4.80
C MET A 166 -6.27 -0.67 4.23
N PHE A 167 -7.28 -0.39 3.41
CA PHE A 167 -8.12 -1.41 2.78
C PHE A 167 -7.93 -1.39 1.26
N GLY A 168 -7.50 -2.53 0.69
CA GLY A 168 -7.40 -2.72 -0.76
C GLY A 168 -8.65 -3.38 -1.35
N ARG A 169 -8.71 -4.71 -1.29
CA ARG A 169 -9.76 -5.54 -1.93
C ARG A 169 -11.19 -5.10 -1.60
N TYR A 170 -11.46 -4.78 -0.33
CA TYR A 170 -12.79 -4.32 0.08
C TYR A 170 -13.12 -2.90 -0.39
N PHE A 171 -12.12 -2.05 -0.64
CA PHE A 171 -12.35 -0.72 -1.20
C PHE A 171 -12.77 -0.81 -2.67
N THR A 172 -12.34 -1.84 -3.40
CA THR A 172 -12.81 -2.12 -4.77
C THR A 172 -14.30 -2.45 -4.81
N SER A 173 -14.80 -3.29 -3.91
CA SER A 173 -16.19 -3.75 -3.93
C SER A 173 -17.17 -2.89 -3.12
N ASN A 174 -16.68 -1.91 -2.36
CA ASN A 174 -17.48 -1.07 -1.47
C ASN A 174 -17.10 0.41 -1.66
N PRO A 175 -17.76 1.14 -2.59
CA PRO A 175 -17.44 2.55 -2.83
C PRO A 175 -17.77 3.47 -1.63
N ASP A 176 -18.57 2.98 -0.67
CA ASP A 176 -18.88 3.61 0.62
C ASP A 176 -18.24 2.90 1.82
N LEU A 177 -17.07 2.25 1.64
CA LEU A 177 -16.44 1.45 2.71
C LEU A 177 -16.32 2.21 4.04
N VAL A 178 -15.93 3.49 4.00
CA VAL A 178 -15.79 4.32 5.22
C VAL A 178 -17.12 4.44 5.96
N PHE A 179 -18.22 4.70 5.23
CA PHE A 179 -19.55 4.77 5.81
C PHE A 179 -19.96 3.41 6.40
N ARG A 180 -19.68 2.31 5.70
CA ARG A 180 -19.97 0.96 6.22
C ARG A 180 -19.24 0.68 7.52
N ILE A 181 -17.96 1.05 7.62
CA ILE A 181 -17.19 0.92 8.86
C ILE A 181 -17.83 1.77 9.97
N GLN A 182 -18.16 3.03 9.71
CA GLN A 182 -18.75 3.94 10.70
C GLN A 182 -20.09 3.46 11.25
N HIS A 183 -20.89 2.79 10.40
CA HIS A 183 -22.23 2.31 10.72
C HIS A 183 -22.30 0.79 10.98
N ASP A 184 -21.15 0.13 11.13
CA ASP A 184 -21.03 -1.31 11.34
C ASP A 184 -21.83 -2.17 10.33
N LEU A 185 -21.86 -1.73 9.07
CA LEU A 185 -22.50 -2.45 7.97
C LEU A 185 -21.57 -3.53 7.41
N GLU A 186 -22.16 -4.62 6.93
CA GLU A 186 -21.41 -5.68 6.26
C GLU A 186 -20.78 -5.19 4.96
N PHE A 187 -19.58 -5.70 4.67
CA PHE A 187 -18.90 -5.42 3.40
C PHE A 187 -19.47 -6.31 2.30
N THR A 188 -19.73 -5.71 1.14
CA THR A 188 -19.94 -6.46 -0.09
C THR A 188 -18.67 -7.25 -0.42
N PRO A 189 -18.76 -8.60 -0.56
CA PRO A 189 -17.62 -9.42 -0.92
C PRO A 189 -17.01 -8.99 -2.25
N TYR A 190 -15.69 -9.02 -2.35
CA TYR A 190 -14.98 -8.82 -3.62
C TYR A 190 -14.88 -10.14 -4.39
N SER A 191 -14.77 -10.04 -5.71
CA SER A 191 -14.55 -11.17 -6.61
C SER A 191 -13.09 -11.22 -7.08
N GLN A 192 -12.45 -12.39 -7.01
CA GLN A 192 -11.11 -12.62 -7.59
C GLN A 192 -11.08 -12.28 -9.09
N GLN A 193 -12.15 -12.60 -9.82
CA GLN A 193 -12.25 -12.30 -11.24
C GLN A 193 -12.26 -10.79 -11.50
N ASP A 194 -12.97 -10.04 -10.67
CA ASP A 194 -13.12 -8.60 -10.84
C ASP A 194 -11.82 -7.85 -10.56
N LEU A 195 -11.03 -8.31 -9.57
CA LEU A 195 -9.72 -7.73 -9.22
C LEU A 195 -8.72 -7.74 -10.39
N PHE A 196 -8.88 -8.67 -11.34
CA PHE A 196 -8.00 -8.81 -12.50
C PHE A 196 -8.71 -8.54 -13.84
N ALA A 197 -9.94 -8.03 -13.80
CA ALA A 197 -10.67 -7.66 -15.00
C ALA A 197 -9.98 -6.47 -15.69
N THR A 198 -9.52 -6.65 -16.92
CA THR A 198 -8.87 -5.57 -17.69
C THR A 198 -9.83 -4.94 -18.69
N LYS A 199 -9.78 -3.61 -18.85
CA LYS A 199 -10.54 -2.86 -19.88
C LYS A 199 -12.06 -3.08 -19.81
N SER A 200 -12.59 -3.29 -18.61
CA SER A 200 -14.01 -3.52 -18.34
C SER A 200 -14.51 -2.58 -17.25
N PHE A 201 -15.73 -2.06 -17.40
CA PHE A 201 -16.44 -1.35 -16.32
C PHE A 201 -17.02 -2.32 -15.29
N LYS A 202 -17.36 -3.54 -15.72
CA LYS A 202 -17.91 -4.58 -14.85
C LYS A 202 -16.85 -5.05 -13.85
N GLY A 203 -17.20 -5.07 -12.58
CA GLY A 203 -16.31 -5.36 -11.46
C GLY A 203 -15.39 -4.20 -11.08
N TYR A 204 -15.58 -3.01 -11.66
CA TYR A 204 -14.72 -1.85 -11.44
C TYR A 204 -15.51 -0.63 -10.94
N THR A 205 -16.51 -0.17 -11.70
CA THR A 205 -17.32 1.02 -11.35
C THR A 205 -18.79 0.70 -11.08
N ASP A 206 -19.18 -0.58 -11.10
CA ASP A 206 -20.58 -1.03 -11.00
C ASP A 206 -20.91 -1.69 -9.66
N TYR A 207 -19.98 -1.70 -8.70
CA TYR A 207 -20.30 -2.04 -7.31
C TYR A 207 -21.22 -0.97 -6.70
N ALA A 208 -22.33 -1.42 -6.11
CA ALA A 208 -23.34 -0.52 -5.56
C ALA A 208 -22.95 0.04 -4.19
N PHE A 209 -23.31 1.30 -3.96
CA PHE A 209 -23.40 1.87 -2.62
C PHE A 209 -24.44 1.12 -1.77
N SER A 210 -24.27 1.13 -0.44
CA SER A 210 -25.29 0.62 0.49
C SER A 210 -26.58 1.44 0.41
N LYS A 211 -27.71 0.83 0.76
CA LYS A 211 -29.01 1.52 0.76
C LYS A 211 -29.03 2.61 1.83
N GLU A 212 -28.36 2.37 2.94
CA GLU A 212 -28.17 3.26 4.07
C GLU A 212 -27.38 4.51 3.67
N TYR A 213 -26.31 4.34 2.89
CA TYR A 213 -25.54 5.46 2.34
C TYR A 213 -26.38 6.31 1.38
N LEU A 214 -27.09 5.67 0.45
CA LEU A 214 -27.99 6.39 -0.48
C LEU A 214 -29.12 7.12 0.27
N GLY A 215 -29.63 6.52 1.35
CA GLY A 215 -30.62 7.14 2.22
C GLY A 215 -30.08 8.39 2.94
N SER A 216 -28.83 8.38 3.40
CA SER A 216 -28.22 9.52 4.11
C SER A 216 -27.98 10.72 3.20
N LEU A 217 -27.62 10.50 1.93
CA LEU A 217 -27.47 11.56 0.93
C LEU A 217 -28.79 12.27 0.63
N ASN A 218 -29.89 11.51 0.55
CA ASN A 218 -31.22 12.08 0.31
C ASN A 218 -31.68 12.98 1.46
N MET A 219 -31.38 12.60 2.71
CA MET A 219 -31.72 13.39 3.90
C MET A 219 -30.92 14.70 3.96
N LEU A 220 -29.63 14.67 3.63
CA LEU A 220 -28.80 15.87 3.52
C LEU A 220 -29.30 16.84 2.45
N THR A 221 -29.76 16.30 1.32
CA THR A 221 -30.30 17.12 0.22
C THR A 221 -31.61 17.80 0.61
N GLN A 222 -32.46 17.12 1.39
CA GLN A 222 -33.70 17.70 1.94
C GLN A 222 -33.48 18.75 3.03
N LEU A 223 -32.36 18.70 3.76
CA LEU A 223 -32.03 19.69 4.81
C LEU A 223 -31.35 20.95 4.25
N LEU A 224 -30.86 20.90 3.01
CA LEU A 224 -30.19 22.02 2.32
C LEU A 224 -31.11 22.74 1.31
N CYS A 225 -32.37 22.31 1.19
CA CYS A 225 -33.43 22.95 0.40
C CYS A 225 -34.51 23.52 1.32
#